data_AF-A0A3A8ARR4-F1
#
_entry.id   AF-A0A3A8ARR4-F1
#
_cell.length_a   1.000
_cell.length_b   1.000
_cell.length_c   1.000
_cell.angle_alpha   90.00
_cell.angle_beta   90.00
_cell.angle_gamma   90.00
#
_symmetry.space_group_name_H-M   'P 1'
#
loop_
_entity.id
_entity.type
_entity.pdbx_description
1 polymer ?
#
loop_
_entity_poly.entity_id
_entity_poly.type
_entity_poly.pdbx_seq_one_letter_code
_entity_poly.pdbx_strand_id
1 'polypeptide(L)' 'MGRVKVNLTLDADVAETARALGLNMSRLAEAAIAEAAKIERNRLWRAENRAAIDAYAEEVAREGLPLGKFRSF' A
#
# COMPACT_ATOMS: atom_id res chain seq x y z
N MET A 1 -5.49 -17.78 8.78
CA MET A 1 -6.07 -16.46 9.06
C MET A 1 -7.57 -16.55 8.81
N GLY A 2 -8.41 -16.17 9.78
CA GLY A 2 -9.87 -16.31 9.67
C GLY A 2 -10.51 -15.21 8.81
N ARG A 3 -11.66 -15.50 8.18
CA ARG A 3 -12.49 -14.48 7.53
C ARG A 3 -13.52 -13.97 8.52
N VAL A 4 -13.70 -12.65 8.56
CA VAL A 4 -14.70 -11.99 9.39
C VAL A 4 -15.75 -11.36 8.47
N LYS A 5 -17.02 -11.54 8.81
CA LYS A 5 -18.13 -10.88 8.11
C LYS A 5 -18.21 -9.43 8.59
N VAL A 6 -18.20 -8.50 7.64
CA VAL A 6 -18.39 -7.06 7.89
C VAL A 6 -19.60 -6.57 7.09
N ASN A 7 -20.34 -5.60 7.63
CA ASN A 7 -21.41 -4.92 6.90
C ASN A 7 -20.84 -3.62 6.32
N LEU A 8 -21.06 -3.39 5.02
CA LEU A 8 -20.57 -2.22 4.29
C LEU A 8 -21.75 -1.55 3.61
N THR A 9 -21.76 -0.22 3.60
CA THR A 9 -22.71 0.56 2.80
C THR A 9 -22.05 0.88 1.47
N LEU A 10 -22.75 0.60 0.38
CA LEU A 10 -22.32 0.87 -0.99
C LEU A 10 -23.43 1.64 -1.70
N ASP A 11 -23.05 2.38 -2.72
CA ASP A 11 -24.00 2.95 -3.65
C ASP A 11 -24.90 1.84 -4.25
N ALA A 12 -26.19 2.13 -4.36
CA ALA A 12 -27.19 1.15 -4.76
C ALA A 12 -26.96 0.70 -6.20
N ASP A 13 -26.67 1.64 -7.11
CA ASP A 13 -26.47 1.36 -8.53
C ASP A 13 -25.21 0.51 -8.75
N VAL A 14 -24.15 0.78 -7.98
CA VAL A 14 -22.92 -0.04 -7.98
C VAL A 14 -23.23 -1.48 -7.55
N ALA A 15 -23.98 -1.64 -6.46
CA ALA A 15 -24.33 -2.96 -5.93
C ALA A 15 -25.25 -3.75 -6.87
N GLU A 16 -26.21 -3.09 -7.52
CA GLU A 16 -27.10 -3.70 -8.51
C GLU A 16 -26.35 -4.08 -9.78
N THR A 17 -25.54 -3.18 -10.32
CA THR A 17 -24.71 -3.45 -11.51
C THR A 17 -23.83 -4.66 -11.29
N ALA A 18 -23.14 -4.73 -10.16
CA ALA A 18 -22.27 -5.85 -9.86
C ALA A 18 -23.03 -7.17 -9.68
N ARG A 19 -24.24 -7.15 -9.09
CA ARG A 19 -25.12 -8.32 -9.02
C ARG A 19 -25.58 -8.77 -10.40
N ALA A 20 -26.00 -7.84 -11.26
CA ALA A 20 -26.45 -8.15 -12.62
C ALA A 20 -25.34 -8.78 -13.46
N LEU A 21 -24.09 -8.38 -13.23
CA LEU A 21 -22.89 -8.94 -13.88
C LEU A 21 -22.33 -10.20 -13.19
N GLY A 22 -22.94 -10.68 -12.11
CA GLY A 22 -22.48 -11.88 -11.39
C GLY A 22 -21.12 -11.71 -10.70
N LEU A 23 -20.73 -10.48 -10.35
CA LEU A 23 -19.44 -10.20 -9.74
C LEU A 23 -19.40 -10.63 -8.27
N ASN A 24 -18.26 -11.18 -7.84
CA ASN A 24 -18.04 -11.53 -6.44
C ASN A 24 -17.65 -10.28 -5.63
N MET A 25 -18.65 -9.62 -5.06
CA MET A 25 -18.48 -8.37 -4.32
C MET A 25 -17.53 -8.49 -3.12
N SER A 26 -17.60 -9.58 -2.36
CA SER A 26 -16.71 -9.77 -1.22
C SER A 26 -15.25 -9.86 -1.65
N ARG A 27 -14.97 -10.58 -2.76
CA ARG A 27 -13.61 -10.69 -3.29
C ARG A 27 -13.09 -9.38 -3.86
N LEU A 28 -13.94 -8.62 -4.55
CA LEU A 28 -13.58 -7.29 -5.06
C LEU A 28 -13.30 -6.31 -3.92
N ALA A 29 -14.16 -6.27 -2.91
CA ALA A 29 -13.98 -5.43 -1.73
C ALA A 29 -12.70 -5.82 -0.96
N GLU A 30 -12.45 -7.11 -0.76
CA GLU A 30 -11.23 -7.61 -0.10
C GLU A 30 -9.96 -7.14 -0.84
N ALA A 31 -9.92 -7.28 -2.16
CA ALA A 31 -8.78 -6.86 -2.96
C ALA A 31 -8.56 -5.33 -2.91
N ALA A 32 -9.63 -4.55 -3.03
CA ALA A 32 -9.56 -3.09 -2.97
C ALA A 32 -9.09 -2.59 -1.60
N ILE A 33 -9.63 -3.17 -0.52
CA ILE A 33 -9.23 -2.82 0.85
C ILE A 33 -7.78 -3.22 1.12
N ALA A 34 -7.34 -4.41 0.66
CA ALA A 34 -5.97 -4.87 0.84
C ALA A 34 -4.96 -3.93 0.15
N GLU A 35 -5.26 -3.49 -1.08
CA GLU A 35 -4.39 -2.56 -1.81
C GLU A 35 -4.38 -1.17 -1.14
N ALA A 36 -5.55 -0.64 -0.78
CA ALA A 36 -5.64 0.63 -0.06
C ALA A 36 -4.87 0.60 1.27
N ALA A 37 -5.01 -0.48 2.05
CA ALA A 37 -4.30 -0.66 3.31
C ALA A 37 -2.78 -0.80 3.11
N LYS A 38 -2.33 -1.43 2.02
CA LYS A 38 -0.90 -1.50 1.67
C LYS A 38 -0.35 -0.11 1.34
N ILE A 39 -1.06 0.66 0.50
CA ILE A 39 -0.67 2.04 0.15
C ILE A 39 -0.58 2.91 1.40
N GLU A 40 -1.59 2.86 2.25
CA GLU A 40 -1.65 3.70 3.45
C GLU A 40 -0.58 3.32 4.47
N ARG A 41 -0.33 2.02 4.70
CA ARG A 41 0.78 1.57 5.55
C ARG A 41 2.14 2.07 5.03
N ASN A 42 2.36 2.01 3.71
CA ASN A 42 3.59 2.53 3.12
C ASN A 42 3.69 4.05 3.30
N ARG A 43 2.58 4.78 3.19
CA ARG A 43 2.55 6.23 3.43
C ARG A 43 2.91 6.57 4.87
N LEU A 44 2.29 5.89 5.84
CA LEU A 44 2.55 6.06 7.27
C LEU A 44 4.01 5.71 7.61
N TRP A 45 4.50 4.57 7.14
CA TRP A 45 5.89 4.17 7.36
C TRP A 45 6.88 5.21 6.83
N ARG A 46 6.66 5.74 5.62
CA ARG A 46 7.52 6.81 5.08
C ARG A 46 7.46 8.09 5.89
N ALA A 47 6.31 8.43 6.47
CA ALA A 47 6.16 9.60 7.32
C ALA A 47 6.90 9.41 8.65
N GLU A 48 6.71 8.26 9.29
CA GLU A 48 7.37 7.87 10.55
C GLU A 48 8.90 7.81 10.39
N ASN A 49 9.38 7.33 9.25
CA ASN A 49 10.81 7.15 8.98
C ASN A 49 11.43 8.33 8.21
N ARG A 50 10.70 9.44 8.02
CA ARG A 50 11.16 10.60 7.24
C ARG A 50 12.53 11.08 7.73
N ALA A 51 12.69 11.32 9.03
CA ALA A 51 13.94 11.83 9.59
C ALA A 51 15.14 10.90 9.34
N ALA A 52 14.95 9.57 9.45
CA ALA A 52 16.00 8.59 9.19
C ALA A 52 16.36 8.54 7.70
N ILE A 53 15.35 8.62 6.82
CA ILE A 53 15.55 8.66 5.37
C ILE A 53 16.33 9.93 4.98
N ASP A 54 15.96 11.08 5.53
CA ASP A 54 16.60 12.37 5.22
C ASP A 54 18.04 12.39 5.74
N ALA A 55 18.29 11.91 6.96
CA ALA A 55 19.64 11.80 7.51
C ALA A 55 20.54 10.88 6.66
N TYR A 56 20.02 9.75 6.18
CA TYR A 56 20.76 8.86 5.29
C TYR A 56 21.01 9.49 3.91
N ALA A 57 20.05 10.25 3.38
CA ALA A 57 20.22 10.97 2.12
C ALA A 57 21.33 12.03 2.21
N GLU A 58 21.41 12.76 3.32
CA GLU A 58 22.47 13.72 3.60
C GLU A 58 23.86 13.04 3.72
N GLU A 59 23.92 11.89 4.39
CA GLU A 59 25.15 11.09 4.51
C GLU A 59 25.65 10.66 3.12
N VAL A 60 24.78 10.09 2.29
CA VAL A 60 25.12 9.67 0.93
C VAL A 60 25.54 10.86 0.06
N ALA A 61 24.90 12.02 0.21
CA ALA A 61 25.28 13.23 -0.54
C ALA A 61 26.68 13.73 -0.14
N ARG A 62 27.04 13.63 1.14
CA ARG A 62 28.35 14.04 1.66
C ARG A 62 29.45 13.04 1.36
N GLU A 63 29.18 11.75 1.51
CA GLU A 63 30.20 10.69 1.58
C GLU A 63 30.18 9.77 0.35
N GLY A 64 29.16 9.90 -0.51
CA GLY A 64 28.89 8.99 -1.61
C GLY A 64 28.21 7.71 -1.14
N LEU A 65 27.92 6.81 -2.10
CA LEU A 65 27.28 5.54 -1.77
C LEU A 65 28.23 4.65 -0.95
N PRO A 66 27.79 4.16 0.21
CA PRO A 66 28.50 3.13 0.93
C PRO A 66 28.77 1.94 0.00
N LEU A 67 30.02 1.46 0.00
CA LEU A 67 30.47 0.34 -0.84
C LEU A 67 30.40 0.58 -2.36
N GLY A 68 30.12 1.80 -2.83
CA GLY A 68 30.06 2.12 -4.26
C GLY A 68 31.33 1.73 -5.03
N LYS A 69 32.49 1.76 -4.36
CA LYS A 69 33.79 1.32 -4.91
C LYS A 69 33.87 -0.16 -5.30
N PHE A 70 32.96 -1.00 -4.83
CA PHE A 70 32.92 -2.43 -5.14
C PHE A 70 31.85 -2.79 -6.18
N ARG A 71 31.09 -1.81 -6.69
CA ARG A 71 30.05 -2.05 -7.70
C ARG A 71 30.71 -2.40 -9.05
N SER A 72 30.71 -3.69 -9.38
CA SER A 72 30.88 -4.16 -10.75
C SER A 72 29.50 -4.12 -11.42
N PHE A 73 29.45 -3.56 -12.62
CA PHE A 73 28.25 -3.35 -13.42
C PHE A 73 27.43 -4.63 -13.63
#